data_AF-A0A8T2IC90-F1
#
_entry.id   AF-A0A8T2IC90-F1
#
_cell.length_a   1.000
_cell.length_b   1.000
_cell.length_c   1.000
_cell.angle_alpha   90.00
_cell.angle_beta   90.00
_cell.angle_gamma   90.00
#
_symmetry.space_group_name_H-M   'P 1'
#
loop_
_entity.id
_entity.type
_entity.pdbx_description
1 polymer ?
#
loop_
_entity_poly.entity_id
_entity_poly.type
_entity_poly.pdbx_seq_one_letter_code
_entity_poly.pdbx_strand_id
1 'polypeptide(L)'
;MSMFPSTQVGLFFDRDDVALENFSKFFSKRSEEKREHAEKLIKYQNERGGRKRKLSVSRNQEGRWANGLEALQNALKLEKNVNQALLDLHGGGQTGMMLICAISWNCILSESTEVIKKLGDHISSLKKLGANQPGMGEYLFDKQPLG
;
A
#
# COMPACT_ATOMS: atom_id res chain seq x y z
N MET A 1 16.89 8.18 -6.76
CA MET A 1 15.87 8.25 -5.69
C MET A 1 14.87 7.14 -5.99
N SER A 2 14.86 6.04 -5.21
CA SER A 2 13.93 4.93 -5.46
C SER A 2 12.53 5.32 -4.98
N MET A 3 11.58 5.44 -5.91
CA MET A 3 10.20 5.77 -5.61
C MET A 3 9.50 4.56 -4.97
N PHE A 4 8.64 4.77 -3.97
CA PHE A 4 7.88 3.68 -3.36
C PHE A 4 6.96 3.02 -4.42
N PRO A 5 6.68 1.71 -4.30
CA PRO A 5 5.80 1.00 -5.22
C PRO A 5 4.46 1.74 -5.47
N SER A 6 3.79 2.21 -4.42
CA SER A 6 2.52 2.93 -4.52
C SER A 6 2.62 4.28 -5.24
N THR A 7 3.75 4.99 -5.12
CA THR A 7 3.94 6.25 -5.86
C THR A 7 4.00 6.01 -7.36
N GLN A 8 4.64 4.90 -7.78
CA GLN A 8 4.73 4.55 -9.19
C GLN A 8 3.34 4.19 -9.76
N VAL A 9 2.50 3.54 -8.94
CA VAL A 9 1.12 3.21 -9.31
C VAL A 9 0.28 4.48 -9.49
N GLY A 10 0.39 5.44 -8.56
CA GLY A 10 -0.34 6.71 -8.66
C GLY A 10 -0.01 7.46 -9.95
N LEU A 11 1.28 7.61 -10.26
CA LEU A 11 1.74 8.26 -11.49
C LEU A 11 1.30 7.55 -12.76
N PHE A 12 1.10 6.23 -12.73
CA PHE A 12 0.60 5.50 -13.89
C PHE A 12 -0.86 5.86 -14.19
N PHE A 13 -1.70 5.94 -13.17
CA PHE A 13 -3.13 6.27 -13.34
C PHE A 13 -3.40 7.73 -13.69
N ASP A 14 -2.43 8.62 -13.41
CA ASP A 14 -2.48 10.04 -13.75
C ASP A 14 -2.14 10.35 -15.23
N ARG A 15 -1.64 9.36 -15.98
CA ARG A 15 -1.29 9.55 -17.38
C ARG A 15 -2.51 9.86 -18.24
N ASP A 16 -2.32 10.63 -19.30
CA ASP A 16 -3.37 11.00 -20.25
C ASP A 16 -4.01 9.79 -20.96
N ASP A 17 -3.25 8.72 -21.18
CA ASP A 17 -3.71 7.47 -21.79
C ASP A 17 -4.38 6.48 -20.82
N VAL A 18 -4.46 6.81 -19.53
CA VAL A 18 -5.14 6.00 -18.49
C VAL A 18 -6.26 6.79 -17.81
N ALA A 19 -5.98 8.02 -17.36
CA ALA A 19 -6.92 9.02 -16.86
C ALA A 19 -7.90 8.52 -15.77
N LEU A 20 -7.41 7.79 -14.77
CA LEU A 20 -8.17 7.35 -13.60
C LEU A 20 -7.73 8.13 -12.35
N GLU A 21 -8.28 9.33 -12.19
CA GLU A 21 -7.84 10.32 -11.20
C GLU A 21 -8.02 9.81 -9.76
N ASN A 22 -9.11 9.12 -9.45
CA ASN A 22 -9.35 8.64 -8.09
C ASN A 22 -8.48 7.43 -7.75
N PHE A 23 -8.12 6.59 -8.72
CA PHE A 23 -7.05 5.59 -8.55
C PHE A 23 -5.69 6.26 -8.27
N SER A 24 -5.34 7.29 -9.03
CA SER A 24 -4.10 8.06 -8.82
C SER A 24 -4.02 8.63 -7.40
N LYS A 25 -5.09 9.31 -6.96
CA LYS A 25 -5.22 9.87 -5.61
C LYS A 25 -5.12 8.80 -4.52
N PHE A 26 -5.84 7.69 -4.69
CA PHE A 26 -5.82 6.57 -3.75
C PHE A 26 -4.40 6.04 -3.53
N PHE A 27 -3.68 5.74 -4.61
CA PHE A 27 -2.32 5.19 -4.51
C PHE A 27 -1.29 6.21 -4.01
N SER A 28 -1.47 7.49 -4.35
CA SER A 28 -0.63 8.58 -3.84
C SER A 28 -0.78 8.74 -2.33
N LYS A 29 -2.01 8.78 -1.82
CA LYS A 29 -2.30 8.81 -0.37
C LYS A 29 -1.71 7.61 0.36
N ARG A 30 -1.89 6.40 -0.19
CA ARG A 30 -1.27 5.17 0.37
C ARG A 30 0.25 5.25 0.39
N SER A 31 0.87 5.89 -0.60
CA SER A 31 2.32 6.08 -0.63
C SER A 31 2.79 7.01 0.49
N GLU A 32 2.03 8.06 0.80
CA GLU A 32 2.35 9.00 1.87
C GLU A 32 2.24 8.34 3.24
N GLU A 33 1.13 7.64 3.51
CA GLU A 33 0.90 6.90 4.75
C GLU A 33 2.01 5.86 5.01
N LYS A 34 2.42 5.11 3.98
CA LYS A 34 3.54 4.16 4.10
C LYS A 34 4.88 4.84 4.36
N ARG A 35 5.11 6.02 3.82
CA ARG A 35 6.32 6.81 4.10
C ARG A 35 6.33 7.27 5.55
N GLU A 36 5.22 7.77 6.07
CA GLU A 36 5.09 8.14 7.48
C GLU A 36 5.35 6.95 8.42
N HIS A 37 4.85 5.77 8.09
CA HIS A 37 5.14 4.55 8.86
C HIS A 37 6.62 4.19 8.83
N ALA A 38 7.26 4.25 7.67
CA ALA A 38 8.70 4.00 7.56
C ALA A 38 9.51 5.02 8.37
N GLU A 39 9.12 6.30 8.36
CA GLU A 39 9.77 7.36 9.14
C GLU A 39 9.61 7.13 10.65
N LYS A 40 8.41 6.76 11.13
CA LYS A 40 8.17 6.39 12.53
C LYS A 40 9.06 5.22 12.98
N LEU A 41 9.16 4.17 12.16
CA LEU A 41 10.02 3.00 12.44
C LEU A 41 11.50 3.37 12.49
N ILE A 42 11.97 4.21 11.55
CA ILE A 42 13.37 4.69 11.53
C ILE A 42 13.67 5.53 12.76
N LYS A 43 12.77 6.44 13.15
CA LYS A 43 12.92 7.28 14.34
C LYS A 43 13.06 6.40 15.59
N TYR A 44 12.17 5.42 15.74
CA TYR A 44 12.22 4.50 16.88
C TYR A 44 13.51 3.66 16.91
N GLN A 45 13.95 3.17 15.75
CA GLN A 45 15.22 2.44 15.64
C GLN A 45 16.39 3.29 16.14
N ASN A 46 16.41 4.59 15.83
CA ASN A 46 17.45 5.51 16.30
C ASN A 46 17.36 5.78 17.81
N GLU A 47 16.15 5.93 18.36
CA GLU A 47 15.91 6.13 19.80
C GLU A 47 16.41 4.94 20.65
N ARG A 48 16.34 3.73 20.11
CA ARG A 48 16.87 2.50 20.75
C ARG A 48 18.37 2.31 20.55
N GLY A 49 19.07 3.28 19.94
CA GLY A 49 20.50 3.18 19.64
C GLY A 49 20.85 2.32 18.43
N GLY A 50 19.84 1.82 17.71
CA GLY A 50 20.01 1.12 16.45
C GLY A 50 20.56 2.03 15.36
N ARG A 51 21.08 1.43 14.29
CA ARG A 51 21.59 2.14 13.12
C ARG A 51 20.80 1.72 11.88
N LYS A 52 20.33 2.71 11.11
CA LYS A 52 19.67 2.47 9.83
C LYS A 52 20.66 1.82 8.86
N ARG A 53 20.34 0.62 8.36
CA ARG A 53 20.97 0.09 7.15
C ARG A 53 20.28 0.66 5.92
N LYS A 54 21.08 0.96 4.88
CA LYS A 54 20.56 1.44 3.60
C LYS A 54 19.77 0.31 2.94
N LEU A 55 18.45 0.44 2.91
CA LEU A 55 17.57 -0.46 2.17
C LEU A 55 17.44 0.06 0.74
N SER A 56 17.78 -0.78 -0.23
CA SER A 56 17.38 -0.55 -1.61
C SER A 56 15.90 -0.93 -1.74
N VAL A 57 15.03 0.04 -1.97
CA VAL A 57 13.67 -0.24 -2.42
C VAL A 57 13.79 -0.64 -3.88
N SER A 58 13.56 -1.92 -4.19
CA SER A 58 13.55 -2.38 -5.57
C SER A 58 12.43 -1.64 -6.31
N ARG A 59 12.76 -1.13 -7.50
CA ARG A 59 11.75 -0.66 -8.44
C ARG A 59 10.91 -1.88 -8.83
N ASN A 60 9.58 -1.75 -8.86
CA ASN A 60 8.75 -2.80 -9.43
C ASN A 60 9.24 -3.05 -10.86
N GLN A 61 9.66 -4.28 -11.17
CA GLN A 61 10.27 -4.61 -12.45
C GLN A 61 9.32 -4.40 -13.64
N GLU A 62 8.02 -4.31 -13.38
CA GLU A 62 7.01 -4.29 -14.45
C GLU A 62 6.61 -2.89 -14.90
N GLY A 63 6.74 -1.83 -14.08
CA GLY A 63 6.56 -0.41 -14.46
C GLY A 63 5.27 -0.03 -15.21
N ARG A 64 4.38 -0.99 -15.47
CA ARG A 64 3.16 -0.93 -16.25
C ARG A 64 2.18 -1.84 -15.51
N TRP A 65 1.07 -1.26 -15.07
CA TRP A 65 -0.08 -2.04 -14.66
C TRP A 65 -0.95 -2.20 -15.90
N ALA A 66 -1.52 -3.38 -16.14
CA ALA A 66 -2.40 -3.58 -17.28
C ALA A 66 -3.71 -2.81 -17.11
N ASN A 67 -4.22 -2.73 -15.87
CA ASN A 67 -5.49 -2.07 -15.54
C ASN A 67 -5.65 -1.82 -14.02
N GLY A 68 -6.74 -1.16 -13.64
CA GLY A 68 -7.10 -0.84 -12.24
C GLY A 68 -7.28 -2.07 -11.36
N LEU A 69 -7.86 -3.15 -11.91
CA LEU A 69 -8.06 -4.40 -11.17
C LEU A 69 -6.73 -5.06 -10.77
N GLU A 70 -5.79 -5.16 -11.71
CA GLU A 70 -4.46 -5.70 -11.44
C GLU A 70 -3.71 -4.85 -10.41
N ALA A 71 -3.80 -3.52 -10.52
CA ALA A 71 -3.17 -2.63 -9.54
C ALA A 71 -3.70 -2.86 -8.12
N LEU A 72 -5.02 -3.00 -7.95
CA LEU A 72 -5.62 -3.31 -6.64
C LEU A 72 -5.21 -4.68 -6.12
N GLN A 73 -5.11 -5.70 -6.97
CA GLN A 73 -4.66 -7.04 -6.58
C GLN A 73 -3.20 -7.05 -6.14
N ASN A 74 -2.33 -6.36 -6.87
CA ASN A 74 -0.92 -6.21 -6.51
C ASN A 74 -0.77 -5.42 -5.21
N ALA A 75 -1.58 -4.37 -5.00
CA ALA A 75 -1.61 -3.64 -3.76
C ALA A 75 -2.05 -4.51 -2.58
N LEU A 76 -3.10 -5.32 -2.75
CA LEU A 76 -3.57 -6.25 -1.71
C LEU A 76 -2.49 -7.27 -1.34
N LYS A 77 -1.78 -7.83 -2.33
CA LYS A 77 -0.67 -8.75 -2.10
C LYS A 77 0.46 -8.07 -1.32
N LEU A 78 0.83 -6.85 -1.72
CA LEU A 78 1.87 -6.09 -1.03
C LEU A 78 1.48 -5.77 0.42
N GLU A 79 0.23 -5.34 0.65
CA GLU A 79 -0.26 -5.04 2.00
C GLU A 79 -0.32 -6.27 2.90
N LYS A 80 -0.72 -7.43 2.37
CA LYS A 80 -0.67 -8.70 3.11
C LYS A 80 0.76 -9.07 3.49
N ASN A 81 1.73 -8.89 2.60
CA ASN A 81 3.14 -9.15 2.88
C ASN A 81 3.68 -8.21 3.96
N VAL A 82 3.31 -6.93 3.90
CA VAL A 82 3.67 -5.95 4.95
C VAL A 82 3.06 -6.38 6.28
N ASN A 83 1.77 -6.71 6.31
CA ASN A 83 1.10 -7.16 7.52
C ASN A 83 1.75 -8.42 8.12
N GLN A 84 2.14 -9.39 7.29
CA GLN A 84 2.85 -10.58 7.76
C GLN A 84 4.23 -10.22 8.34
N ALA A 85 5.00 -9.38 7.66
CA ALA A 85 6.30 -8.94 8.15
C ALA A 85 6.19 -8.18 9.49
N LEU A 86 5.10 -7.44 9.69
CA LEU A 86 4.76 -6.86 10.99
C LEU A 86 4.51 -7.98 12.01
N LEU A 87 3.59 -8.91 11.75
CA LEU A 87 3.29 -10.03 12.67
C LEU A 87 4.54 -10.83 13.05
N ASP A 88 5.44 -11.08 12.10
CA ASP A 88 6.69 -11.81 12.34
C ASP A 88 7.63 -11.00 13.26
N LEU A 89 7.71 -9.68 13.07
CA LEU A 89 8.45 -8.79 13.98
C LEU A 89 7.86 -8.84 15.41
N HIS A 90 6.55 -9.03 15.53
CA HIS A 90 5.87 -9.24 16.81
C HIS A 90 6.18 -10.59 17.45
N GLY A 91 6.15 -11.65 16.67
CA GLY A 91 6.42 -13.01 17.14
C GLY A 91 7.88 -13.25 17.57
N GLY A 92 8.82 -12.38 17.18
CA GLY A 92 10.27 -12.55 17.38
C GLY A 92 10.81 -12.43 18.82
N GLY A 93 9.95 -12.41 19.86
CA GLY A 93 10.35 -12.45 21.27
C GLY A 93 10.40 -11.08 21.97
N GLN A 94 10.95 -11.02 23.19
CA GLN A 94 10.86 -9.85 24.09
C GLN A 94 11.35 -8.53 23.49
N THR A 95 12.36 -8.58 22.61
CA THR A 95 12.89 -7.39 21.94
C THR A 95 11.92 -6.85 20.89
N GLY A 96 11.23 -7.73 20.15
CA GLY A 96 10.13 -7.37 19.25
C GLY A 96 8.92 -6.83 20.01
N MET A 97 8.57 -7.48 21.13
CA MET A 97 7.45 -7.05 21.99
C MET A 97 7.66 -5.63 22.56
N MET A 98 8.88 -5.29 23.00
CA MET A 98 9.23 -3.93 23.45
C MET A 98 9.20 -2.89 22.32
N LEU A 99 9.62 -3.29 21.11
CA LEU A 99 9.54 -2.45 19.90
C LEU A 99 8.07 -2.05 19.61
N ILE A 100 7.16 -2.96 19.92
CA ILE A 100 5.75 -2.94 19.52
C ILE A 100 4.84 -2.23 20.52
N CYS A 101 5.18 -2.25 21.81
CA CYS A 101 4.45 -1.40 22.78
C CYS A 101 4.81 0.09 22.67
N ALA A 102 6.01 0.42 22.14
CA ALA A 102 6.51 1.79 22.15
C ALA A 102 6.22 2.58 20.86
N ILE A 103 6.23 1.91 19.72
CA ILE A 103 5.63 2.44 18.48
C ILE A 103 4.14 2.13 18.60
N SER A 104 3.24 3.04 18.22
CA SER A 104 1.79 2.77 18.24
C SER A 104 1.42 1.68 17.21
N TRP A 105 1.85 0.46 17.46
CA TRP A 105 1.84 -0.67 16.55
C TRP A 105 0.44 -1.21 16.37
N ASN A 106 -0.39 -1.12 17.41
CA ASN A 106 -1.82 -1.35 17.30
C ASN A 106 -2.44 -0.45 16.22
N CYS A 107 -1.96 0.80 16.06
CA CYS A 107 -2.40 1.67 14.96
C CYS A 107 -1.89 1.19 13.60
N ILE A 108 -0.60 0.85 13.46
CA ILE A 108 -0.06 0.41 12.16
C ILE A 108 -0.70 -0.92 11.71
N LEU A 109 -0.90 -1.85 12.64
CA LEU A 109 -1.52 -3.15 12.37
C LEU A 109 -3.03 -3.01 12.10
N SER A 110 -3.75 -2.20 12.90
CA SER A 110 -5.17 -1.93 12.64
C SER A 110 -5.36 -1.27 11.28
N GLU A 111 -4.60 -0.23 10.97
CA GLU A 111 -4.61 0.45 9.66
C GLU A 111 -4.29 -0.53 8.53
N SER A 112 -3.32 -1.43 8.72
CA SER A 112 -3.00 -2.45 7.72
C SER A 112 -4.18 -3.40 7.48
N THR A 113 -4.88 -3.84 8.53
CA THR A 113 -6.05 -4.72 8.40
C THR A 113 -7.25 -4.01 7.74
N GLU A 114 -7.49 -2.75 8.07
CA GLU A 114 -8.53 -1.92 7.46
C GLU A 114 -8.27 -1.75 5.95
N VAL A 115 -7.02 -1.51 5.56
CA VAL A 115 -6.64 -1.36 4.16
C VAL A 115 -6.79 -2.68 3.41
N ILE A 116 -6.39 -3.80 4.00
CA ILE A 116 -6.57 -5.14 3.40
C ILE A 116 -8.06 -5.38 3.13
N LYS A 117 -8.94 -5.03 4.08
CA LYS A 117 -10.39 -5.15 3.90
C LYS A 117 -10.89 -4.25 2.77
N LYS A 118 -10.49 -2.97 2.79
CA LYS A 118 -10.89 -1.96 1.78
C LYS A 118 -10.46 -2.37 0.37
N LEU A 119 -9.22 -2.83 0.20
CA LEU A 119 -8.73 -3.35 -1.08
C LEU A 119 -9.52 -4.59 -1.52
N GLY A 120 -9.85 -5.50 -0.60
CA GLY A 120 -10.70 -6.65 -0.90
C GLY A 120 -12.10 -6.27 -1.38
N ASP A 121 -12.69 -5.24 -0.78
CA ASP A 121 -13.99 -4.70 -1.17
C ASP A 121 -13.93 -4.04 -2.55
N HIS A 122 -12.90 -3.23 -2.81
CA HIS A 122 -12.68 -2.60 -4.10
C HIS A 122 -12.51 -3.64 -5.23
N ILE A 123 -11.69 -4.67 -5.01
CA ILE A 123 -11.50 -5.76 -5.98
C ILE A 123 -12.82 -6.46 -6.27
N SER A 124 -13.62 -6.73 -5.24
CA SER A 124 -14.91 -7.42 -5.40
C SER A 124 -15.92 -6.56 -6.16
N SER A 125 -15.98 -5.26 -5.86
CA SER A 125 -16.85 -4.31 -6.56
C SER A 125 -16.44 -4.11 -8.01
N LEU A 126 -15.15 -3.92 -8.27
CA LEU A 126 -14.65 -3.71 -9.62
C LEU A 126 -14.83 -4.96 -10.50
N LYS A 127 -14.63 -6.17 -9.95
CA LYS A 127 -14.93 -7.42 -10.68
C LYS A 127 -16.41 -7.51 -11.10
N LYS A 128 -17.33 -7.06 -10.26
CA LYS A 128 -18.77 -7.05 -10.58
C LYS A 128 -19.10 -6.03 -11.67
N LEU A 129 -18.54 -4.83 -11.57
CA LEU A 129 -18.75 -3.76 -12.55
C LEU A 129 -18.13 -4.09 -13.91
N GLY A 130 -16.94 -4.71 -13.91
CA GLY A 130 -16.18 -5.04 -15.11
C GLY A 130 -16.54 -6.37 -15.77
N ALA A 131 -17.50 -7.14 -15.22
CA ALA A 131 -17.82 -8.49 -15.69
C ALA A 131 -18.23 -8.57 -17.17
N ASN A 132 -18.96 -7.55 -17.65
CA ASN A 132 -19.46 -7.50 -19.03
C ASN A 132 -18.71 -6.49 -19.91
N GLN A 133 -18.17 -5.42 -19.31
CA GLN A 133 -17.51 -4.32 -20.02
C GLN A 133 -16.36 -3.76 -19.16
N PRO A 134 -15.13 -4.28 -19.29
CA PRO A 134 -14.03 -3.96 -18.38
C PRO A 134 -13.71 -2.46 -18.29
N GLY A 135 -13.61 -1.77 -19.43
CA GLY A 135 -13.28 -0.34 -19.47
C GLY A 135 -14.39 0.55 -18.88
N MET A 136 -15.66 0.21 -19.12
CA MET A 136 -16.79 0.93 -18.51
C MET A 136 -16.84 0.69 -16.99
N GLY A 137 -16.51 -0.52 -16.54
CA GLY A 137 -16.43 -0.86 -15.13
C GLY A 137 -15.39 -0.04 -14.38
N GLU A 138 -14.19 0.12 -14.94
CA GLU A 138 -13.12 0.93 -14.36
C GLU A 138 -13.47 2.40 -14.31
N TYR A 139 -14.02 2.94 -15.41
CA TYR A 139 -14.48 4.31 -15.45
C TYR A 139 -15.55 4.60 -14.40
N LEU A 140 -16.58 3.76 -14.30
CA LEU A 140 -17.66 3.93 -13.32
C LEU A 140 -17.15 3.80 -11.89
N PHE A 141 -16.23 2.89 -11.64
CA PHE A 141 -15.62 2.70 -10.33
C PHE A 141 -14.77 3.92 -9.93
N ASP A 142 -14.01 4.48 -10.86
CA ASP A 142 -13.19 5.69 -10.64
C ASP A 142 -14.04 6.95 -10.48
N LYS A 143 -15.32 6.99 -10.84
CA LYS A 143 -16.16 8.19 -10.61
C LYS A 143 -16.49 8.46 -9.16
N GLN A 144 -16.32 7.48 -8.27
CA GLN A 144 -16.52 7.67 -6.84
C GLN A 144 -15.16 7.81 -6.15
N PRO A 145 -15.06 8.63 -5.09
CA PRO A 145 -13.86 8.66 -4.28
C PRO A 145 -13.55 7.27 -3.73
N LEU A 146 -12.34 6.79 -3.98
CA LEU A 146 -11.85 5.50 -3.47
C LEU A 146 -11.43 5.59 -1.99
N GLY A 147 -11.65 6.75 -1.34
CA GLY A 147 -11.40 7.07 0.08
C GLY A 147 -9.93 7.22 0.47
#